data_AF-A0ABD0PNZ1-F1
#
_entry.id   AF-A0ABD0PNZ1-F1
#
_cell.length_a   1.000
_cell.length_b   1.000
_cell.length_c   1.000
_cell.angle_alpha   90.00
_cell.angle_beta   90.00
_cell.angle_gamma   90.00
#
_symmetry.space_group_name_H-M   'P 1'
#
loop_
_entity.id
_entity.type
_entity.pdbx_description
1 polymer ?
#
loop_
_entity_poly.entity_id
_entity_poly.type
_entity_poly.pdbx_seq_one_letter_code
_entity_poly.pdbx_strand_id
1 'polypeptide(L)' 'KVDEKVQRVGITALKVSEAAQDAAVKLGVDLGNLLLSKGAKEILTVARQLNDAR' A
#
# COMPACT_ATOMS: atom_id res chain seq x y z
N LYS A 1 -22.19 0.60 -10.59
CA LYS A 1 -21.58 1.55 -9.63
C LYS A 1 -20.90 0.69 -8.59
N VAL A 2 -19.57 0.66 -8.54
CA VAL A 2 -18.85 -0.10 -7.50
C VAL A 2 -19.09 0.63 -6.19
N ASP A 3 -19.59 -0.07 -5.18
CA ASP A 3 -19.79 0.55 -3.86
C ASP A 3 -18.41 0.70 -3.21
N GLU A 4 -17.81 1.88 -3.36
CA GLU A 4 -16.45 2.20 -2.87
C GLU A 4 -16.33 2.01 -1.36
N LYS A 5 -17.46 2.02 -0.62
CA LYS A 5 -17.47 1.76 0.82
C LYS A 5 -17.09 0.32 1.17
N VAL A 6 -17.30 -0.61 0.24
CA VAL A 6 -17.04 -2.06 0.40
C VAL A 6 -15.63 -2.44 -0.04
N GLN A 7 -14.97 -1.58 -0.82
CA GLN A 7 -13.65 -1.82 -1.36
C GLN A 7 -12.57 -1.13 -0.52
N ARG A 8 -11.51 -1.87 -0.18
CA ARG A 8 -10.31 -1.32 0.45
C ARG A 8 -9.12 -1.60 -0.47
N VAL A 9 -8.45 -0.55 -0.95
CA VAL A 9 -7.28 -0.64 -1.86
C VAL A 9 -7.50 -1.56 -3.08
N GLY A 10 -8.72 -1.58 -3.64
CA GLY A 10 -9.08 -2.43 -4.78
C GLY A 10 -9.44 -3.88 -4.41
N ILE A 11 -9.54 -4.20 -3.12
CA ILE A 11 -9.93 -5.51 -2.61
C ILE A 11 -11.35 -5.44 -2.03
N THR A 12 -12.20 -6.40 -2.39
CA THR A 12 -13.50 -6.63 -1.73
C THR A 12 -13.38 -7.83 -0.79
N ALA A 13 -13.63 -7.61 0.50
CA ALA A 13 -13.58 -8.67 1.51
C ALA A 13 -14.85 -8.67 2.38
N LEU A 14 -16.00 -9.00 1.79
CA LEU A 14 -17.32 -8.96 2.44
C LEU A 14 -17.45 -9.79 3.73
N LYS A 15 -16.59 -10.79 3.92
CA LYS A 15 -16.62 -11.70 5.08
C LYS A 15 -15.65 -11.29 6.19
N VAL A 16 -14.89 -10.21 5.99
CA VAL A 16 -13.92 -9.68 6.96
C VAL A 16 -14.51 -8.40 7.54
N SER A 17 -14.42 -8.20 8.85
CA SER A 17 -14.95 -6.98 9.48
C SER A 17 -14.28 -5.73 8.91
N GLU A 18 -15.05 -4.66 8.72
CA GLU A 18 -14.54 -3.38 8.19
C GLU A 18 -13.38 -2.86 9.05
N ALA A 19 -13.49 -2.95 10.38
CA ALA A 19 -12.44 -2.54 11.31
C ALA A 19 -11.11 -3.30 11.10
N ALA A 20 -11.17 -4.61 10.80
CA ALA A 20 -9.96 -5.38 10.52
C ALA A 20 -9.33 -4.98 9.17
N GLN A 21 -10.16 -4.69 8.17
CA GLN A 21 -9.69 -4.18 6.88
C GLN A 21 -9.05 -2.80 7.03
N ASP A 22 -9.67 -1.90 7.80
CA ASP A 22 -9.16 -0.54 8.05
C ASP A 22 -7.84 -0.57 8.82
N ALA A 23 -7.73 -1.42 9.85
CA ALA A 23 -6.49 -1.60 10.60
C ALA A 23 -5.35 -2.14 9.70
N ALA A 24 -5.65 -3.07 8.80
CA ALA A 24 -4.67 -3.62 7.87
C ALA A 24 -4.18 -2.55 6.88
N VAL A 25 -5.10 -1.75 6.30
CA VAL A 25 -4.75 -0.64 5.41
C VAL A 25 -3.89 0.39 6.17
N LYS A 26 -4.32 0.77 7.38
CA LYS A 26 -3.57 1.74 8.21
C LYS A 26 -2.16 1.25 8.52
N LEU A 27 -2.00 -0.02 8.90
CA LEU A 27 -0.68 -0.61 9.15
C LEU A 27 0.22 -0.53 7.92
N GLY A 28 -0.29 -0.86 6.74
CA GLY A 28 0.45 -0.79 5.49
C GLY A 28 0.87 0.64 5.12
N VAL A 29 -0.05 1.60 5.29
CA VAL A 29 0.22 3.03 5.06
C VAL A 29 1.27 3.56 6.04
N ASP A 30 1.11 3.29 7.33
CA ASP A 30 2.05 3.74 8.36
C ASP A 30 3.46 3.16 8.13
N LEU A 31 3.55 1.88 7.79
CA LEU A 31 4.82 1.23 7.46
C LEU A 31 5.43 1.82 6.19
N GLY A 32 4.63 2.04 5.14
CA GLY A 32 5.10 2.69 3.90
C GLY A 32 5.64 4.09 4.17
N ASN A 33 4.93 4.89 4.96
CA ASN A 33 5.36 6.22 5.37
C ASN A 33 6.66 6.18 6.18
N LEU A 34 6.79 5.23 7.11
CA LEU A 34 8.01 5.04 7.87
C LEU A 34 9.19 4.74 6.93
N LEU A 35 9.05 3.77 6.03
CA LEU A 35 10.11 3.42 5.08
C LEU A 35 10.49 4.61 4.18
N LEU A 36 9.50 5.35 3.67
CA LEU A 36 9.75 6.56 2.89
C LEU A 36 10.53 7.61 3.70
N SER A 37 10.17 7.83 4.97
CA SER A 37 10.91 8.74 5.87
C SER A 37 12.34 8.29 6.16
N LYS A 38 12.66 7.01 5.91
CA LYS A 38 14.00 6.41 6.07
C LYS A 38 14.76 6.29 4.75
N GLY A 39 14.29 6.91 3.67
CA GLY A 39 14.99 6.96 2.38
C GLY A 39 14.66 5.81 1.41
N ALA A 40 13.51 5.14 1.58
CA ALA A 40 13.12 4.07 0.67
C ALA A 40 12.86 4.58 -0.77
N LYS A 41 12.54 5.87 -0.95
CA LYS A 41 12.26 6.45 -2.28
C LYS A 41 13.51 6.44 -3.17
N GLU A 42 14.66 6.79 -2.61
CA GLU A 42 15.94 6.82 -3.32
C GLU A 42 16.33 5.40 -3.75
N ILE A 43 16.18 4.42 -2.85
CA ILE A 43 16.45 3.01 -3.13
C ILE A 43 15.58 2.52 -4.29
N LEU A 44 14.27 2.75 -4.24
CA LEU A 44 13.33 2.32 -5.30
C LEU A 44 13.60 3.04 -6.64
N THR A 45 14.06 4.28 -6.60
CA THR A 45 14.41 5.05 -7.80
C THR A 45 15.62 4.47 -8.49
N VAL A 46 16.70 4.23 -7.74
CA VAL A 46 17.93 3.61 -8.26
C VAL A 46 17.66 2.19 -8.74
N ALA A 47 16.90 1.40 -7.98
CA ALA A 47 16.55 0.03 -8.36
C ALA A 47 15.84 -0.02 -9.73
N ARG A 48 14.93 0.93 -10.02
CA ARG A 48 14.28 1.03 -11.33
C ARG A 48 15.25 1.37 -12.44
N GLN A 49 16.10 2.39 -12.23
CA GLN A 49 17.12 2.77 -13.22
C GLN A 49 18.03 1.59 -13.58
N LEU A 50 18.45 0.81 -12.58
CA LEU A 50 19.27 -0.38 -12.79
C LEU A 50 18.53 -1.48 -13.54
N ASN A 51 17.23 -1.64 -13.29
CA ASN A 51 16.40 -2.61 -14.01
C ASN A 51 16.17 -2.20 -15.47
N ASP A 52 15.97 -0.91 -15.73
CA ASP A 52 15.67 -0.38 -17.06
C ASP A 52 16.93 -0.21 -17.93
N ALA A 53 18.12 -0.09 -17.32
CA ALA A 53 19.40 -0.03 -18.02
C ALA A 53 19.90 -1.40 -18.51
N ARG A 54 19.08 -2.44 -18.36
CA ARG A 54 19.39 -3.83 -18.69
C ARG A 54 18.54 -4.29 -19.87
#